data_AF-X1FXB4-F1
#
_entry.id   AF-X1FXB4-F1
#
_cell.length_a   1.000
_cell.length_b   1.000
_cell.length_c   1.000
_cell.angle_alpha   90.00
_cell.angle_beta   90.00
_cell.angle_gamma   90.00
#
_symmetry.space_group_name_H-M   'P 1'
#
loop_
_entity.id
_entity.type
_entity.pdbx_description
1 polymer ?
#
loop_
_entity_poly.entity_id
_entity_poly.type
_entity_poly.pdbx_seq_one_letter_code
_entity_poly.pdbx_strand_id
1 'polypeptide(L)'
;IKLYESDYNRVFQNTINGNNGGLGVEYSYNNIIYMNSFSGNFQNIFSQNSNNYWNSQEPIVYYYNGITFENYLGNHWDDYYGSDLNYDGIGETDYNINGEYDNYPLIDDGNEYYKSSHIPSLFDGLYMESTTEMSYSSPITSKGTYSDLGNDIFKANMISNMGDGSYDLHHKTRIILFSEGVFNFGINVHAPFWIFPDVKIGDTILIAVASEGDHLFRVSSELLYNYRSSDTLEVWKLDDLTLPGGYLYFEKNTGLLV
;
A
#
# COMPACT_ATOMS: atom_id res chain seq x y z
N ILE A 1 27.71 -9.13 5.47
CA ILE A 1 28.07 -8.91 4.04
C ILE A 1 29.52 -8.40 3.98
N LYS A 2 30.29 -8.66 2.91
CA LYS A 2 31.66 -8.14 2.75
C LYS A 2 31.92 -7.64 1.32
N LEU A 3 32.45 -6.42 1.21
CA LEU A 3 33.01 -5.82 0.00
C LEU A 3 34.53 -5.72 0.19
N TYR A 4 35.30 -6.29 -0.73
CA TYR A 4 36.77 -6.29 -0.70
C TYR A 4 37.31 -6.03 -2.10
N GLU A 5 38.11 -4.98 -2.27
CA GLU A 5 38.63 -4.56 -3.57
C GLU A 5 37.54 -4.48 -4.65
N SER A 6 36.37 -3.95 -4.28
CA SER A 6 35.18 -3.94 -5.12
C SER A 6 34.50 -2.58 -5.10
N ASP A 7 34.44 -1.96 -6.27
CA ASP A 7 33.96 -0.60 -6.45
C ASP A 7 32.61 -0.57 -7.19
N TYR A 8 31.85 0.52 -7.03
CA TYR A 8 30.61 0.79 -7.77
C TYR A 8 29.48 -0.25 -7.59
N ASN A 9 29.46 -0.96 -6.46
CA ASN A 9 28.35 -1.87 -6.12
C ASN A 9 27.19 -1.11 -5.48
N ARG A 10 26.02 -1.74 -5.51
CA ARG A 10 24.84 -1.29 -4.76
C ARG A 10 24.48 -2.33 -3.72
N VAL A 11 24.39 -1.93 -2.45
CA VAL A 11 23.96 -2.78 -1.34
C VAL A 11 22.74 -2.13 -0.71
N PHE A 12 21.57 -2.67 -0.95
CA PHE A 12 20.32 -2.08 -0.46
C PHE A 12 19.26 -3.12 -0.13
N GLN A 13 18.31 -2.76 0.75
CA GLN A 13 17.20 -3.61 1.18
C GLN A 13 17.64 -4.94 1.82
N ASN A 14 18.71 -4.92 2.61
CA ASN A 14 19.15 -6.10 3.37
C ASN A 14 18.83 -5.95 4.86
N THR A 15 18.30 -7.01 5.48
CA THR A 15 18.28 -7.15 6.94
C THR A 15 19.57 -7.82 7.41
N ILE A 16 20.41 -7.06 8.09
CA ILE A 16 21.74 -7.48 8.56
C ILE A 16 21.67 -7.56 10.08
N ASN A 17 21.27 -8.74 10.59
CA ASN A 17 20.96 -8.93 11.99
C ASN A 17 21.80 -10.02 12.68
N GLY A 18 22.21 -9.77 13.93
CA GLY A 18 22.72 -10.82 14.83
C GLY A 18 24.15 -11.30 14.51
N ASN A 19 24.96 -10.50 13.83
CA ASN A 19 26.30 -10.90 13.38
C ASN A 19 27.42 -10.33 14.26
N ASN A 20 28.58 -10.97 14.26
CA ASN A 20 29.79 -10.39 14.87
C ASN A 20 30.29 -9.14 14.12
N GLY A 21 29.98 -9.02 12.83
CA GLY A 21 30.17 -7.81 12.02
C GLY A 21 29.11 -7.76 10.94
N GLY A 22 28.41 -6.64 10.79
CA GLY A 22 27.29 -6.48 9.87
C GLY A 22 27.74 -6.39 8.40
N LEU A 23 28.33 -5.25 8.02
CA LEU A 23 28.90 -5.03 6.70
C LEU A 23 30.38 -4.63 6.81
N GLY A 24 31.25 -5.44 6.19
CA GLY A 24 32.67 -5.13 6.01
C GLY A 24 32.92 -4.47 4.65
N VAL A 25 33.60 -3.33 4.61
CA VAL A 25 33.96 -2.59 3.39
C VAL A 25 35.45 -2.25 3.42
N GLU A 26 36.24 -3.00 2.67
CA GLU A 26 37.70 -2.90 2.68
C GLU A 26 38.23 -2.58 1.27
N TYR A 27 39.07 -1.55 1.15
CA TYR A 27 39.69 -1.15 -0.12
C TYR A 27 38.66 -0.97 -1.26
N SER A 28 37.49 -0.43 -0.93
CA SER A 28 36.32 -0.41 -1.80
C SER A 28 35.74 1.00 -1.89
N TYR A 29 35.46 1.46 -3.11
CA TYR A 29 35.15 2.85 -3.42
C TYR A 29 33.87 3.00 -4.25
N ASN A 30 33.18 4.12 -4.08
CA ASN A 30 31.99 4.50 -4.83
C ASN A 30 30.84 3.48 -4.78
N ASN A 31 30.77 2.65 -3.73
CA ASN A 31 29.61 1.80 -3.50
C ASN A 31 28.45 2.67 -2.96
N ILE A 32 27.21 2.30 -3.28
CA ILE A 32 26.01 2.98 -2.81
C ILE A 32 25.27 2.03 -1.87
N ILE A 33 25.15 2.42 -0.61
CA ILE A 33 24.67 1.59 0.49
C ILE A 33 23.51 2.32 1.16
N TYR A 34 22.28 1.86 0.94
CA TYR A 34 21.07 2.53 1.43
C TYR A 34 19.96 1.52 1.71
N MET A 35 18.99 1.87 2.55
CA MET A 35 17.85 1.04 2.94
C MET A 35 18.20 -0.35 3.47
N ASN A 36 19.35 -0.49 4.13
CA ASN A 36 19.67 -1.69 4.88
C ASN A 36 19.27 -1.50 6.35
N SER A 37 18.97 -2.60 7.03
CA SER A 37 18.62 -2.60 8.44
C SER A 37 19.69 -3.34 9.23
N PHE A 38 20.50 -2.60 9.98
CA PHE A 38 21.55 -3.13 10.84
C PHE A 38 21.01 -3.25 12.26
N SER A 39 20.92 -4.48 12.79
CA SER A 39 20.38 -4.69 14.14
C SER A 39 21.00 -5.87 14.89
N GLY A 40 21.28 -5.72 16.17
CA GLY A 40 21.86 -6.77 17.01
C GLY A 40 23.22 -7.27 16.53
N ASN A 41 23.97 -6.49 15.74
CA ASN A 41 25.34 -6.83 15.39
C ASN A 41 26.29 -6.34 16.47
N PHE A 42 27.39 -7.06 16.72
CA PHE A 42 28.42 -6.57 17.64
C PHE A 42 29.11 -5.30 17.10
N GLN A 43 29.28 -5.24 15.78
CA GLN A 43 29.73 -4.06 15.06
C GLN A 43 28.91 -3.95 13.77
N ASN A 44 28.16 -2.85 13.59
CA ASN A 44 27.32 -2.66 12.41
C ASN A 44 28.17 -2.57 11.13
N ILE A 45 29.19 -1.70 11.14
CA ILE A 45 30.09 -1.49 9.99
C ILE A 45 31.56 -1.66 10.40
N PHE A 46 32.31 -2.38 9.57
CA PHE A 46 33.76 -2.33 9.54
C PHE A 46 34.20 -1.73 8.20
N SER A 47 34.72 -0.50 8.20
CA SER A 47 35.20 0.19 6.98
C SER A 47 36.68 0.51 7.12
N GLN A 48 37.48 0.11 6.12
CA GLN A 48 38.93 0.36 6.08
C GLN A 48 39.39 0.74 4.66
N ASN A 49 40.07 1.89 4.54
CA ASN A 49 40.61 2.40 3.27
C ASN A 49 39.56 2.41 2.14
N SER A 50 38.38 2.93 2.46
CA SER A 50 37.19 2.89 1.60
C SER A 50 36.55 4.28 1.57
N ASN A 51 35.85 4.62 0.47
CA ASN A 51 35.04 5.84 0.35
C ASN A 51 33.76 5.54 -0.43
N ASN A 52 32.60 5.58 0.22
CA ASN A 52 31.32 5.10 -0.27
C ASN A 52 30.18 6.06 0.11
N TYR A 53 29.05 5.87 -0.56
CA TYR A 53 27.84 6.63 -0.29
C TYR A 53 26.92 5.80 0.61
N TRP A 54 26.52 6.36 1.75
CA TRP A 54 25.68 5.70 2.76
C TRP A 54 24.21 6.12 2.72
N ASN A 55 23.84 6.81 1.64
CA ASN A 55 22.47 7.15 1.29
C ASN A 55 22.30 7.07 -0.24
N SER A 56 21.05 7.03 -0.70
CA SER A 56 20.73 7.08 -2.13
C SER A 56 21.37 8.30 -2.79
N GLN A 57 21.67 8.20 -4.09
CA GLN A 57 22.26 9.30 -4.87
C GLN A 57 21.20 10.15 -5.58
N GLU A 58 19.95 9.69 -5.55
CA GLU A 58 18.77 10.38 -6.06
C GLU A 58 17.65 10.26 -5.01
N PRO A 59 16.74 11.24 -4.92
CA PRO A 59 15.54 11.11 -4.10
C PRO A 59 14.69 9.90 -4.53
N ILE A 60 14.08 9.25 -3.55
CA ILE A 60 13.21 8.09 -3.73
C ILE A 60 11.85 8.46 -3.14
N VAL A 61 10.78 8.12 -3.85
CA VAL A 61 9.42 8.21 -3.31
C VAL A 61 9.19 7.02 -2.37
N TYR A 62 8.80 7.29 -1.14
CA TYR A 62 8.59 6.27 -0.10
C TYR A 62 7.34 6.55 0.73
N TYR A 63 6.94 5.56 1.51
CA TYR A 63 5.74 5.62 2.33
C TYR A 63 6.09 5.34 3.79
N TYR A 64 5.71 6.26 4.67
CA TYR A 64 5.98 6.15 6.09
C TYR A 64 4.76 6.60 6.89
N ASN A 65 4.31 5.78 7.83
CA ASN A 65 3.17 6.08 8.71
C ASN A 65 1.89 6.60 8.02
N GLY A 66 1.54 6.12 6.82
CA GLY A 66 0.32 6.59 6.15
C GLY A 66 0.55 7.61 5.04
N ILE A 67 1.74 8.22 4.99
CA ILE A 67 1.99 9.42 4.19
C ILE A 67 3.07 9.12 3.14
N THR A 68 2.90 9.71 1.95
CA THR A 68 3.89 9.63 0.87
C THR A 68 4.87 10.80 0.97
N PHE A 69 6.16 10.48 0.88
CA PHE A 69 7.26 11.44 0.91
C PHE A 69 8.20 11.20 -0.27
N GLU A 70 9.07 12.18 -0.56
CA GLU A 70 10.15 12.07 -1.54
C GLU A 70 11.41 12.70 -0.97
N ASN A 71 12.43 11.88 -0.72
CA ASN A 71 13.70 12.34 -0.15
C ASN A 71 14.82 11.34 -0.45
N TYR A 72 16.06 11.67 -0.10
CA TYR A 72 17.15 10.69 -0.09
C TYR A 72 16.96 9.73 1.08
N LEU A 73 17.32 8.46 0.89
CA LEU A 73 17.16 7.43 1.92
C LEU A 73 18.51 6.84 2.31
N GLY A 74 18.78 6.80 3.61
CA GLY A 74 19.93 6.15 4.23
C GLY A 74 19.61 4.76 4.71
N ASN A 75 20.24 4.33 5.80
CA ASN A 75 20.09 3.00 6.39
C ASN A 75 19.50 3.12 7.80
N HIS A 76 18.92 2.02 8.29
CA HIS A 76 18.51 1.90 9.68
C HIS A 76 19.64 1.30 10.52
N TRP A 77 19.89 1.92 11.68
CA TRP A 77 20.92 1.52 12.63
C TRP A 77 20.28 1.34 14.00
N ASP A 78 20.45 0.19 14.62
CA ASP A 78 19.90 -0.10 15.95
C ASP A 78 20.49 0.74 17.08
N ASP A 79 21.64 1.36 16.85
CA ASP A 79 22.31 2.31 17.75
C ASP A 79 22.10 3.78 17.34
N TYR A 80 21.23 4.06 16.37
CA TYR A 80 20.84 5.42 16.02
C TYR A 80 19.69 5.91 16.92
N TYR A 81 19.91 7.07 17.54
CA TYR A 81 18.97 7.70 18.49
C TYR A 81 18.62 9.15 18.11
N GLY A 82 18.82 9.53 16.85
CA GLY A 82 18.46 10.86 16.39
C GLY A 82 16.95 11.07 16.33
N SER A 83 16.52 12.32 16.40
CA SER A 83 15.10 12.69 16.33
C SER A 83 14.62 12.79 14.89
N ASP A 84 13.36 12.45 14.67
CA ASP A 84 12.59 12.83 13.48
C ASP A 84 11.57 13.90 13.91
N LEU A 85 11.82 15.15 13.52
CA LEU A 85 11.03 16.30 13.95
C LEU A 85 9.88 16.62 12.99
N ASN A 86 9.99 16.16 11.75
CA ASN A 86 9.05 16.45 10.67
C ASN A 86 8.11 15.26 10.37
N TYR A 87 8.36 14.11 11.03
CA TYR A 87 7.62 12.85 10.94
C TYR A 87 7.66 12.20 9.56
N ASP A 88 8.72 12.44 8.78
CA ASP A 88 8.96 11.83 7.47
C ASP A 88 9.71 10.50 7.58
N GLY A 89 10.03 10.03 8.79
CA GLY A 89 10.77 8.80 9.04
C GLY A 89 12.27 8.93 8.81
N ILE A 90 12.80 10.08 8.47
CA ILE A 90 14.24 10.30 8.33
C ILE A 90 14.74 11.05 9.56
N GLY A 91 15.85 10.58 10.10
CA GLY A 91 16.48 11.20 11.23
C GLY A 91 17.19 12.51 10.89
N GLU A 92 17.03 13.52 11.74
CA GLU A 92 17.55 14.88 11.55
C GLU A 92 19.06 15.04 11.88
N THR A 93 19.73 13.95 12.26
CA THR A 93 21.16 13.96 12.60
C THR A 93 21.89 12.85 11.85
N ASP A 94 22.96 13.19 11.15
CA ASP A 94 23.75 12.21 10.41
C ASP A 94 24.29 11.08 11.31
N TYR A 95 24.32 9.86 10.79
CA TYR A 95 24.98 8.72 11.43
C TYR A 95 26.43 8.64 10.96
N ASN A 96 27.38 8.71 11.90
CA ASN A 96 28.82 8.71 11.60
C ASN A 96 29.35 7.29 11.36
N ILE A 97 30.08 7.12 10.26
CA ILE A 97 30.68 5.86 9.84
C ILE A 97 32.17 6.09 9.62
N ASN A 98 32.91 6.18 10.73
CA ASN A 98 34.38 6.35 10.73
C ASN A 98 34.88 7.51 9.83
N GLY A 99 34.19 8.65 9.85
CA GLY A 99 34.52 9.83 9.04
C GLY A 99 33.76 9.95 7.72
N GLU A 100 33.01 8.92 7.36
CA GLU A 100 31.90 9.01 6.40
C GLU A 100 30.58 9.22 7.15
N TYR A 101 29.51 9.52 6.41
CA TYR A 101 28.22 9.83 7.00
C TYR A 101 27.08 9.24 6.18
N ASP A 102 26.14 8.64 6.88
CA ASP A 102 24.78 8.50 6.39
C ASP A 102 24.01 9.77 6.80
N ASN A 103 23.68 10.61 5.82
CA ASN A 103 23.03 11.90 6.05
C ASN A 103 21.49 11.78 6.10
N TYR A 104 20.96 10.58 5.88
CA TYR A 104 19.51 10.33 5.85
C TYR A 104 19.17 9.03 6.62
N PRO A 105 19.65 8.87 7.86
CA PRO A 105 19.45 7.64 8.62
C PRO A 105 17.95 7.40 8.85
N LEU A 106 17.52 6.15 8.74
CA LEU A 106 16.13 5.76 8.90
C LEU A 106 15.81 5.54 10.37
N ILE A 107 14.68 6.09 10.83
CA ILE A 107 14.14 5.94 12.19
C ILE A 107 13.72 4.50 12.50
N ASP A 108 13.06 3.85 11.54
CA ASP A 108 12.61 2.45 11.66
C ASP A 108 13.37 1.54 10.70
N ASP A 109 13.17 0.23 10.81
CA ASP A 109 13.72 -0.76 9.88
C ASP A 109 13.39 -0.35 8.43
N GLY A 110 14.34 -0.46 7.50
CA GLY A 110 14.17 -0.08 6.10
C GLY A 110 12.99 -0.79 5.40
N ASN A 111 12.49 -1.90 5.96
CA ASN A 111 11.27 -2.56 5.51
C ASN A 111 9.99 -1.74 5.80
N GLU A 112 9.97 -0.86 6.80
CA GLU A 112 8.81 -0.02 7.16
C GLU A 112 8.54 1.09 6.13
N TYR A 113 9.56 1.54 5.39
CA TYR A 113 9.50 2.65 4.41
C TYR A 113 8.86 2.23 3.07
N TYR A 114 8.63 0.93 2.93
CA TYR A 114 7.82 0.33 1.88
C TYR A 114 6.64 -0.45 2.44
N LYS A 115 6.35 -0.37 3.75
CA LYS A 115 5.06 -0.81 4.29
C LYS A 115 3.96 0.20 3.96
N SER A 116 3.79 0.47 2.66
CA SER A 116 2.46 0.30 2.12
C SER A 116 2.26 -1.20 1.97
N SER A 117 1.50 -1.81 2.88
CA SER A 117 0.87 -3.08 2.56
C SER A 117 -0.09 -2.84 1.40
N HIS A 118 0.41 -2.80 0.17
CA HIS A 118 -0.27 -3.06 -1.10
C HIS A 118 0.73 -2.95 -2.27
N ILE A 119 1.68 -3.89 -2.34
CA ILE A 119 1.81 -4.59 -3.63
C ILE A 119 0.60 -5.52 -3.66
N PRO A 120 -0.29 -5.49 -4.67
CA PRO A 120 -1.21 -6.58 -4.90
C PRO A 120 -0.39 -7.84 -5.23
N SER A 121 0.16 -8.52 -4.21
CA SER A 121 0.06 -9.96 -4.23
C SER A 121 -1.44 -10.20 -4.14
N LEU A 122 -2.00 -10.49 -5.31
CA LEU A 122 -3.38 -10.84 -5.47
C LEU A 122 -3.81 -11.72 -4.27
N PHE A 123 -4.62 -11.07 -3.44
CA PHE A 123 -4.91 -11.48 -2.08
C PHE A 123 -5.91 -12.62 -2.21
N ASP A 124 -5.51 -13.84 -1.87
CA ASP A 124 -6.44 -14.97 -1.79
C ASP A 124 -7.29 -14.79 -0.51
N GLY A 125 -8.43 -14.11 -0.66
CA GLY A 125 -9.45 -14.02 0.39
C GLY A 125 -9.67 -12.64 1.01
N LEU A 126 -10.00 -11.58 0.24
CA LEU A 126 -10.40 -10.30 0.85
C LEU A 126 -11.73 -10.49 1.58
N TYR A 127 -11.73 -10.46 2.92
CA TYR A 127 -12.94 -10.51 3.74
C TYR A 127 -13.52 -9.11 3.94
N MET A 128 -14.76 -8.88 3.50
CA MET A 128 -15.49 -7.62 3.67
C MET A 128 -16.74 -7.83 4.51
N GLU A 129 -17.00 -6.94 5.47
CA GLU A 129 -18.33 -6.80 6.09
C GLU A 129 -18.95 -5.49 5.62
N SER A 130 -20.05 -5.57 4.86
CA SER A 130 -20.79 -4.40 4.35
C SER A 130 -22.24 -4.43 4.82
N THR A 131 -22.83 -3.25 5.00
CA THR A 131 -24.28 -3.10 5.21
C THR A 131 -24.86 -2.38 4.01
N THR A 132 -25.71 -3.06 3.24
CA THR A 132 -26.40 -2.46 2.10
C THR A 132 -27.86 -2.20 2.47
N GLU A 133 -28.32 -0.97 2.25
CA GLU A 133 -29.75 -0.64 2.34
C GLU A 133 -30.41 -0.85 0.98
N MET A 134 -31.43 -1.72 0.91
CA MET A 134 -32.29 -1.79 -0.26
C MET A 134 -33.47 -0.85 -0.05
N SER A 135 -33.92 -0.19 -1.12
CA SER A 135 -34.97 0.85 -1.11
C SER A 135 -36.31 0.42 -0.49
N TYR A 136 -36.50 -0.86 -0.17
CA TYR A 136 -37.74 -1.44 0.35
C TYR A 136 -37.56 -2.44 1.50
N SER A 137 -36.38 -2.57 2.11
CA SER A 137 -36.17 -3.51 3.23
C SER A 137 -35.28 -2.94 4.32
N SER A 138 -35.32 -3.58 5.49
CA SER A 138 -34.30 -3.37 6.53
C SER A 138 -32.90 -3.57 5.96
N PRO A 139 -31.87 -2.88 6.50
CA PRO A 139 -30.49 -3.03 6.07
C PRO A 139 -30.06 -4.49 6.09
N ILE A 140 -29.40 -4.94 5.02
CA ILE A 140 -28.84 -6.29 4.93
C ILE A 140 -27.36 -6.19 5.26
N THR A 141 -26.93 -6.95 6.26
CA THR A 141 -25.52 -7.17 6.51
C THR A 141 -25.03 -8.34 5.67
N SER A 142 -24.03 -8.10 4.84
CA SER A 142 -23.39 -9.11 4.01
C SER A 142 -21.90 -9.24 4.32
N LYS A 143 -21.40 -10.46 4.12
CA LYS A 143 -19.98 -10.81 4.20
C LYS A 143 -19.49 -11.18 2.81
N GLY A 144 -18.51 -10.46 2.30
CA GLY A 144 -17.88 -10.70 1.00
C GLY A 144 -16.55 -11.42 1.14
N THR A 145 -16.23 -12.36 0.26
CA THR A 145 -14.87 -12.87 0.05
C THR A 145 -14.48 -12.80 -1.43
N TYR A 146 -13.19 -12.69 -1.74
CA TYR A 146 -12.70 -12.80 -3.11
C TYR A 146 -11.54 -13.76 -3.20
N SER A 147 -11.51 -14.55 -4.26
CA SER A 147 -10.41 -15.44 -4.59
C SER A 147 -10.00 -15.22 -6.05
N ASP A 148 -8.71 -15.21 -6.33
CA ASP A 148 -8.24 -15.23 -7.71
C ASP A 148 -8.45 -16.61 -8.33
N LEU A 149 -9.05 -16.63 -9.50
CA LEU A 149 -9.20 -17.83 -10.31
C LEU A 149 -8.11 -17.94 -11.39
N GLY A 150 -7.25 -16.94 -11.51
CA GLY A 150 -6.25 -16.81 -12.56
C GLY A 150 -6.82 -16.21 -13.85
N ASN A 151 -5.95 -15.96 -14.83
CA ASN A 151 -6.32 -15.36 -16.12
C ASN A 151 -7.08 -14.03 -16.01
N ASP A 152 -6.68 -13.16 -15.10
CA ASP A 152 -7.36 -11.88 -14.81
C ASP A 152 -8.82 -12.06 -14.33
N ILE A 153 -9.20 -13.19 -13.74
CA ILE A 153 -10.56 -13.43 -13.21
C ILE A 153 -10.52 -13.59 -11.69
N PHE A 154 -11.33 -12.80 -11.00
CA PHE A 154 -11.61 -12.96 -9.58
C PHE A 154 -13.01 -13.51 -9.36
N LYS A 155 -13.18 -14.37 -8.35
CA LYS A 155 -14.49 -14.79 -7.87
C LYS A 155 -14.82 -14.06 -6.59
N ALA A 156 -15.91 -13.31 -6.59
CA ALA A 156 -16.51 -12.71 -5.40
C ALA A 156 -17.62 -13.62 -4.88
N ASN A 157 -17.62 -13.90 -3.57
CA ASN A 157 -18.70 -14.59 -2.88
C ASN A 157 -19.30 -13.64 -1.85
N MET A 158 -20.62 -13.62 -1.73
CA MET A 158 -21.35 -12.83 -0.76
C MET A 158 -22.28 -13.71 0.05
N ILE A 159 -22.22 -13.61 1.36
CA ILE A 159 -23.04 -14.36 2.32
C ILE A 159 -23.89 -13.36 3.08
N SER A 160 -25.19 -13.59 3.18
CA SER A 160 -26.10 -12.73 3.95
C SER A 160 -27.18 -13.53 4.65
N ASN A 161 -27.93 -12.85 5.53
CA ASN A 161 -29.13 -13.42 6.15
C ASN A 161 -30.27 -13.69 5.16
N MET A 162 -30.21 -13.17 3.94
CA MET A 162 -31.18 -13.42 2.87
C MET A 162 -30.75 -14.54 1.91
N GLY A 163 -29.54 -15.05 2.07
CA GLY A 163 -28.94 -16.08 1.22
C GLY A 163 -27.65 -15.60 0.57
N ASP A 164 -27.03 -16.53 -0.16
CA ASP A 164 -25.70 -16.37 -0.71
C ASP A 164 -25.76 -16.01 -2.19
N GLY A 165 -24.72 -15.33 -2.66
CA GLY A 165 -24.52 -14.99 -4.06
C GLY A 165 -23.04 -15.04 -4.43
N SER A 166 -22.76 -15.19 -5.72
CA SER A 166 -21.38 -15.08 -6.20
C SER A 166 -21.35 -14.50 -7.60
N TYR A 167 -20.19 -13.95 -7.96
CA TYR A 167 -19.94 -13.52 -9.32
C TYR A 167 -18.46 -13.60 -9.68
N ASP A 168 -18.19 -13.81 -10.96
CA ASP A 168 -16.85 -13.79 -11.52
C ASP A 168 -16.61 -12.44 -12.20
N LEU A 169 -15.45 -11.84 -11.97
CA LEU A 169 -15.10 -10.48 -12.35
C LEU A 169 -13.80 -10.48 -13.15
N HIS A 170 -13.82 -9.87 -14.34
CA HIS A 170 -12.59 -9.61 -15.08
C HIS A 170 -11.83 -8.43 -14.45
N HIS A 171 -10.65 -8.69 -13.88
CA HIS A 171 -9.80 -7.76 -13.16
C HIS A 171 -9.57 -6.42 -13.89
N LYS A 172 -9.11 -6.47 -15.15
CA LYS A 172 -8.76 -5.27 -15.91
C LYS A 172 -9.97 -4.48 -16.40
N THR A 173 -10.95 -5.18 -16.98
CA THR A 173 -12.10 -4.53 -17.64
C THR A 173 -13.24 -4.27 -16.71
N ARG A 174 -13.24 -4.88 -15.51
CA ARG A 174 -14.19 -4.63 -14.44
C ARG A 174 -15.57 -5.24 -14.65
N ILE A 175 -15.68 -6.10 -15.65
CA ILE A 175 -16.93 -6.66 -16.12
C ILE A 175 -17.23 -7.98 -15.40
N ILE A 176 -18.45 -8.09 -14.88
CA ILE A 176 -19.03 -9.32 -14.35
C ILE A 176 -19.28 -10.29 -15.50
N LEU A 177 -18.64 -11.46 -15.44
CA LEU A 177 -18.73 -12.52 -16.44
C LEU A 177 -19.83 -13.54 -16.10
N PHE A 178 -20.01 -13.80 -14.81
CA PHE A 178 -21.01 -14.72 -14.27
C PHE A 178 -21.57 -14.13 -12.98
N SER A 179 -22.87 -14.26 -12.73
CA SER A 179 -23.49 -13.82 -11.48
C SER A 179 -24.66 -14.75 -11.12
N GLU A 180 -24.69 -15.20 -9.87
CA GLU A 180 -25.70 -16.14 -9.37
C GLU A 180 -26.06 -15.89 -7.90
N GLY A 181 -27.21 -16.44 -7.49
CA GLY A 181 -27.72 -16.33 -6.12
C GLY A 181 -28.52 -15.06 -5.85
N VAL A 182 -28.60 -14.67 -4.58
CA VAL A 182 -29.49 -13.61 -4.10
C VAL A 182 -28.98 -12.21 -4.46
N PHE A 183 -27.66 -12.05 -4.60
CA PHE A 183 -26.99 -10.83 -5.06
C PHE A 183 -26.67 -10.93 -6.55
N ASN A 184 -27.68 -10.76 -7.40
CA ASN A 184 -27.50 -10.79 -8.85
C ASN A 184 -27.47 -9.37 -9.42
N PHE A 185 -26.29 -8.91 -9.84
CA PHE A 185 -26.09 -7.61 -10.46
C PHE A 185 -26.24 -7.65 -11.99
N GLY A 186 -26.37 -8.84 -12.57
CA GLY A 186 -26.39 -9.07 -14.01
C GLY A 186 -25.05 -9.55 -14.57
N ILE A 187 -25.05 -9.83 -15.87
CA ILE A 187 -23.86 -10.20 -16.65
C ILE A 187 -23.50 -9.05 -17.59
N ASN A 188 -22.22 -8.90 -17.90
CA ASN A 188 -21.69 -7.82 -18.76
C ASN A 188 -21.93 -6.41 -18.21
N VAL A 189 -22.01 -6.27 -16.88
CA VAL A 189 -22.06 -4.99 -16.15
C VAL A 189 -20.80 -4.87 -15.28
N HIS A 190 -20.50 -3.66 -14.77
CA HIS A 190 -19.35 -3.44 -13.91
C HIS A 190 -19.55 -4.06 -12.51
N ALA A 191 -18.49 -4.32 -11.74
CA ALA A 191 -18.69 -4.75 -10.36
C ALA A 191 -19.28 -3.63 -9.48
N PRO A 192 -20.17 -3.96 -8.52
CA PRO A 192 -20.75 -2.99 -7.57
C PRO A 192 -19.79 -2.61 -6.44
N PHE A 193 -18.64 -3.28 -6.32
CA PHE A 193 -17.59 -2.98 -5.36
C PHE A 193 -16.23 -3.18 -6.03
N TRP A 194 -15.29 -2.25 -5.79
CA TRP A 194 -14.01 -2.20 -6.51
C TRP A 194 -12.86 -2.69 -5.64
N ILE A 195 -11.78 -3.12 -6.29
CA ILE A 195 -10.47 -3.29 -5.66
C ILE A 195 -9.46 -2.64 -6.60
N PHE A 196 -8.55 -1.88 -6.00
CA PHE A 196 -7.42 -1.11 -6.53
C PHE A 196 -7.63 0.41 -6.62
N PRO A 197 -6.80 1.20 -5.88
CA PRO A 197 -7.09 2.58 -5.49
C PRO A 197 -6.46 3.66 -6.39
N ASP A 198 -6.05 3.31 -7.61
CA ASP A 198 -5.38 4.24 -8.54
C ASP A 198 -6.39 5.17 -9.22
N VAL A 199 -7.09 5.94 -8.41
CA VAL A 199 -8.15 6.86 -8.80
C VAL A 199 -7.75 8.28 -8.43
N LYS A 200 -7.98 9.23 -9.33
CA LYS A 200 -7.68 10.65 -9.15
C LYS A 200 -8.96 11.48 -9.20
N ILE A 201 -8.92 12.66 -8.58
CA ILE A 201 -10.00 13.64 -8.70
C ILE A 201 -10.23 13.95 -10.19
N GLY A 202 -11.48 13.82 -10.61
CA GLY A 202 -11.91 14.03 -11.99
C GLY A 202 -12.12 12.75 -12.80
N ASP A 203 -11.61 11.60 -12.35
CA ASP A 203 -11.83 10.33 -13.02
C ASP A 203 -13.32 9.95 -13.03
N THR A 204 -13.72 9.21 -14.06
CA THR A 204 -15.07 8.66 -14.19
C THR A 204 -15.05 7.14 -14.17
N ILE A 205 -15.98 6.54 -13.43
CA ILE A 205 -16.03 5.11 -13.15
C ILE A 205 -17.44 4.61 -13.42
N LEU A 206 -17.57 3.49 -14.14
CA LEU A 206 -18.84 2.78 -14.29
C LEU A 206 -18.97 1.80 -13.12
N ILE A 207 -20.12 1.84 -12.44
CA ILE A 207 -20.44 0.99 -11.28
C ILE A 207 -21.80 0.36 -11.55
N ALA A 208 -21.93 -0.96 -11.39
CA ALA A 208 -23.24 -1.58 -11.47
C ALA A 208 -24.06 -1.25 -10.23
N VAL A 209 -25.24 -0.72 -10.48
CA VAL A 209 -26.26 -0.45 -9.48
C VAL A 209 -27.34 -1.49 -9.65
N ALA A 210 -27.32 -2.52 -8.79
CA ALA A 210 -28.32 -3.58 -8.67
C ALA A 210 -29.09 -3.88 -9.98
N SER A 211 -30.42 -3.75 -9.99
CA SER A 211 -31.28 -4.00 -11.16
C SER A 211 -31.29 -2.87 -12.20
N GLU A 212 -30.54 -1.80 -11.99
CA GLU A 212 -30.51 -0.61 -12.86
C GLU A 212 -29.41 -0.70 -13.93
N GLY A 213 -28.35 -1.46 -13.66
CA GLY A 213 -27.21 -1.63 -14.57
C GLY A 213 -26.09 -0.61 -14.29
N ASP A 214 -25.30 -0.28 -15.30
CA ASP A 214 -24.13 0.57 -15.12
C ASP A 214 -24.50 2.06 -15.00
N HIS A 215 -24.13 2.66 -13.88
CA HIS A 215 -24.19 4.10 -13.64
C HIS A 215 -22.79 4.70 -13.78
N LEU A 216 -22.72 5.93 -14.31
CA LEU A 216 -21.47 6.66 -14.44
C LEU A 216 -21.26 7.58 -13.24
N PHE A 217 -20.19 7.34 -12.51
CA PHE A 217 -19.80 8.12 -11.33
C PHE A 217 -18.57 8.97 -11.61
N ARG A 218 -18.49 10.16 -11.02
CA ARG A 218 -17.32 11.04 -11.08
C ARG A 218 -16.69 11.20 -9.71
N VAL A 219 -15.37 11.00 -9.63
CA VAL A 219 -14.59 11.25 -8.42
C VAL A 219 -14.47 12.75 -8.22
N SER A 220 -15.15 13.28 -7.20
CA SER A 220 -15.34 14.72 -7.04
C SER A 220 -14.53 15.34 -5.91
N SER A 221 -14.21 14.58 -4.86
CA SER A 221 -13.42 15.08 -3.74
C SER A 221 -12.75 13.99 -2.93
N GLU A 222 -11.74 14.39 -2.17
CA GLU A 222 -11.13 13.63 -1.09
C GLU A 222 -11.68 14.11 0.25
N LEU A 223 -12.00 13.18 1.14
CA LEU A 223 -12.59 13.48 2.45
C LEU A 223 -12.04 12.56 3.54
N LEU A 224 -12.08 13.04 4.78
CA LEU A 224 -11.91 12.23 5.98
C LEU A 224 -13.29 11.86 6.52
N TYR A 225 -13.60 10.57 6.54
CA TYR A 225 -14.84 10.02 7.07
C TYR A 225 -14.63 9.50 8.50
N ASN A 226 -15.40 10.02 9.46
CA ASN A 226 -15.33 9.54 10.84
C ASN A 226 -16.06 8.20 10.97
N TYR A 227 -15.29 7.11 11.03
CA TYR A 227 -15.81 5.78 11.25
C TYR A 227 -15.71 5.42 12.74
N ARG A 228 -16.85 5.41 13.43
CA ARG A 228 -16.94 5.24 14.90
C ARG A 228 -16.25 6.39 15.65
N SER A 229 -16.41 6.46 16.97
CA SER A 229 -16.03 7.64 17.78
C SER A 229 -14.52 7.91 17.88
N SER A 230 -13.66 7.13 17.22
CA SER A 230 -12.20 7.23 17.33
C SER A 230 -11.43 7.05 16.02
N ASP A 231 -12.03 6.52 14.95
CA ASP A 231 -11.28 6.13 13.75
C ASP A 231 -11.68 7.01 12.56
N THR A 232 -10.71 7.40 11.73
CA THR A 232 -10.94 8.19 10.51
C THR A 232 -10.48 7.39 9.30
N LEU A 233 -11.34 7.34 8.28
CA LEU A 233 -11.06 6.71 6.99
C LEU A 233 -10.86 7.79 5.94
N GLU A 234 -9.80 7.67 5.15
CA GLU A 234 -9.66 8.49 3.95
C GLU A 234 -10.54 7.92 2.85
N VAL A 235 -11.43 8.74 2.29
CA VAL A 235 -12.37 8.33 1.26
C VAL A 235 -12.37 9.28 0.07
N TRP A 236 -12.56 8.72 -1.13
CA TRP A 236 -13.02 9.45 -2.29
C TRP A 236 -14.55 9.59 -2.23
N LYS A 237 -15.07 10.77 -2.55
CA LYS A 237 -16.49 10.97 -2.85
C LYS A 237 -16.69 10.83 -4.34
N LEU A 238 -17.68 10.03 -4.75
CA LEU A 238 -18.09 9.95 -6.14
C LEU A 238 -19.53 10.43 -6.27
N ASP A 239 -19.78 11.28 -7.25
CA ASP A 239 -21.12 11.76 -7.60
C ASP A 239 -21.68 10.91 -8.75
N ASP A 240 -22.88 10.35 -8.57
CA ASP A 240 -23.63 9.67 -9.62
C ASP A 240 -24.13 10.70 -10.63
N LEU A 241 -23.77 10.51 -11.90
CA LEU A 241 -24.15 11.40 -12.99
C LEU A 241 -25.49 11.02 -13.64
N THR A 242 -26.12 9.92 -13.22
CA THR A 242 -27.47 9.52 -13.64
C THR A 242 -28.53 10.33 -12.87
N LEU A 243 -29.82 10.21 -13.25
CA LEU A 243 -30.93 10.91 -12.57
C LEU A 243 -31.79 9.88 -11.83
N PRO A 244 -32.13 10.09 -10.53
CA PRO A 244 -32.06 11.35 -9.77
C PRO A 244 -30.67 11.72 -9.22
N GLY A 245 -29.66 10.88 -9.46
CA GLY A 245 -28.29 11.09 -9.00
C GLY A 245 -28.11 10.66 -7.55
N GLY A 246 -26.95 10.98 -7.00
CA GLY A 246 -26.57 10.55 -5.68
C GLY A 246 -25.07 10.71 -5.47
N TYR A 247 -24.59 10.23 -4.34
CA TYR A 247 -23.16 10.11 -4.10
C TYR A 247 -22.89 8.89 -3.25
N LEU A 248 -21.66 8.41 -3.32
CA LEU A 248 -21.15 7.33 -2.49
C LEU A 248 -19.73 7.68 -2.04
N TYR A 249 -19.25 6.96 -1.03
CA TYR A 249 -17.87 7.08 -0.58
C TYR A 249 -17.11 5.82 -0.95
N PHE A 250 -15.82 5.99 -1.15
CA PHE A 250 -14.91 4.92 -1.54
C PHE A 250 -13.67 5.03 -0.67
N GLU A 251 -13.39 4.02 0.16
CA GLU A 251 -12.21 3.97 1.02
C GLU A 251 -10.94 3.85 0.17
N LYS A 252 -10.00 4.78 0.39
CA LYS A 252 -8.75 4.82 -0.38
C LYS A 252 -7.86 3.60 -0.17
N ASN A 253 -7.78 3.11 1.05
CA ASN A 253 -6.83 2.04 1.41
C ASN A 253 -7.24 0.68 0.83
N THR A 254 -8.55 0.42 0.80
CA THR A 254 -9.10 -0.90 0.47
C THR A 254 -9.75 -0.92 -0.92
N GLY A 255 -10.08 0.26 -1.44
CA GLY A 255 -10.87 0.40 -2.66
C GLY A 255 -12.36 0.14 -2.45
N LEU A 256 -12.85 0.10 -1.21
CA LEU A 256 -14.21 -0.34 -0.91
C LEU A 256 -15.21 0.80 -0.92
N LEU A 257 -16.38 0.54 -1.50
CA LEU A 257 -17.51 1.47 -1.47
C LEU A 257 -18.23 1.36 -0.12
N VAL A 258 -18.44 2.50 0.54
CA VAL A 258 -19.07 2.65 1.88
C VAL A 258 -20.27 3.59 1.80
#